data_AF-Q4CTD2-F1
#
_entry.id   AF-Q4CTD2-F1
#
_cell.length_a   1.000
_cell.length_b   1.000
_cell.length_c   1.000
_cell.angle_alpha   90.00
_cell.angle_beta   90.00
_cell.angle_gamma   90.00
#
_symmetry.space_group_name_H-M   'P 1'
#
loop_
_entity.id
_entity.type
_entity.pdbx_description
1 polymer ?
#
loop_
_entity_poly.entity_id
_entity_poly.type
_entity_poly.pdbx_seq_one_letter_code
_entity_poly.pdbx_strand_id
1 'polypeptide(L)'
;MPRAYYKPFTVYEEAVGFHGTRRNAYFCCALLFAGLMFKILLLSRYSTASDFSDLSSLKDNPQYSNLVAERMELAESLASLEGMRRATKNRRAPPA
;
A
#
# COMPACT_ATOMS: atom_id res chain seq x y z
N MET A 1 -3.27 40.39 34.39
CA MET A 1 -2.94 39.62 33.16
C MET A 1 -3.64 38.27 33.26
N PRO A 2 -4.65 37.94 32.44
CA PRO A 2 -5.31 36.65 32.53
C PRO A 2 -4.33 35.55 32.09
N ARG A 3 -4.03 34.62 32.99
CA ARG A 3 -3.29 33.40 32.66
C ARG A 3 -4.16 32.62 31.67
N ALA A 4 -3.72 32.52 30.41
CA ALA A 4 -4.34 31.63 29.46
C ALA A 4 -4.22 30.20 30.02
N TYR A 5 -5.29 29.70 30.62
CA TYR A 5 -5.41 28.30 30.98
C TYR A 5 -5.45 27.51 29.68
N TYR A 6 -4.28 27.05 29.23
CA TYR A 6 -4.21 26.06 28.18
C TYR A 6 -4.74 24.75 28.76
N LYS A 7 -5.95 24.35 28.36
CA LYS A 7 -6.52 23.06 28.73
C LYS A 7 -5.80 21.99 27.90
N PRO A 8 -5.11 21.01 28.50
CA PRO A 8 -4.47 19.94 27.74
C PRO A 8 -5.53 19.16 26.95
N PHE A 9 -5.27 18.88 25.69
CA PHE A 9 -6.18 18.12 24.82
C PHE A 9 -6.01 16.61 25.01
N THR A 10 -4.88 16.17 25.57
CA THR A 10 -4.56 14.75 25.77
C THR A 10 -3.94 14.50 27.15
N VAL A 11 -4.15 13.30 27.72
CA VAL A 11 -3.51 12.88 28.99
C VAL A 11 -1.98 12.93 28.88
N TYR A 12 -1.44 12.64 27.71
CA TYR A 12 -0.01 12.73 27.44
C TYR A 12 0.52 14.17 27.56
N GLU A 13 -0.30 15.14 27.15
CA GLU A 13 0.02 16.56 27.28
C GLU A 13 -0.05 17.07 28.71
N GLU A 14 -0.94 16.53 29.52
CA GLU A 14 -0.97 16.79 30.94
C GLU A 14 0.30 16.26 31.64
N ALA A 15 0.76 15.07 31.25
CA ALA A 15 1.93 14.43 31.87
C ALA A 15 3.28 15.07 31.49
N VAL A 16 3.47 15.47 30.22
CA VAL A 16 4.77 15.96 29.71
C VAL A 16 4.77 17.48 29.46
N GLY A 17 3.60 18.13 29.52
CA GLY A 17 3.40 19.53 29.17
C GLY A 17 3.43 19.79 27.67
N PHE A 18 2.79 20.89 27.22
CA PHE A 18 2.68 21.27 25.79
C PHE A 18 4.03 21.32 25.06
N HIS A 19 5.07 21.87 25.69
CA HIS A 19 6.41 21.91 25.07
C HIS A 19 7.04 20.52 24.96
N GLY A 20 6.79 19.65 25.93
CA GLY A 20 7.30 18.28 25.94
C GLY A 20 6.61 17.40 24.90
N THR A 21 5.29 17.54 24.73
CA THR A 21 4.54 16.83 23.69
C THR A 21 4.96 17.28 22.30
N ARG A 22 5.09 18.59 22.07
CA ARG A 22 5.56 19.13 20.79
C ARG A 22 6.96 18.63 20.44
N ARG A 23 7.89 18.63 21.39
CA ARG A 23 9.24 18.09 21.17
C ARG A 23 9.22 16.59 20.87
N ASN A 24 8.43 15.82 21.63
CA ASN A 24 8.34 14.37 21.40
C ASN A 24 7.67 14.03 20.06
N ALA A 25 6.68 14.81 19.63
CA ALA A 25 6.06 14.66 18.31
C ALA A 25 7.10 14.85 17.19
N TYR A 26 7.98 15.86 17.29
CA TYR A 26 9.07 16.02 16.31
C TYR A 26 10.03 14.83 16.29
N PHE A 27 10.43 14.32 17.46
CA PHE A 27 11.28 13.12 17.53
C PHE A 27 10.59 11.88 16.96
N CYS A 28 9.31 11.67 17.27
CA CYS A 28 8.51 10.58 16.73
C CYS A 28 8.40 10.68 15.20
N CYS A 29 8.08 11.86 14.67
CA CYS A 29 8.05 12.11 13.23
C CYS A 29 9.41 11.88 12.57
N ALA A 30 10.51 12.33 13.19
CA ALA A 30 11.85 12.12 12.69
C ALA A 30 12.21 10.63 12.65
N LEU A 31 11.86 9.85 13.67
CA LEU A 31 12.09 8.40 13.70
C LEU A 31 11.26 7.66 12.65
N LEU A 32 9.97 8.00 12.50
CA LEU A 32 9.13 7.42 11.46
C LEU A 32 9.64 7.77 10.06
N PHE A 33 10.04 9.03 9.84
CA PHE A 33 10.61 9.46 8.57
C PHE A 33 11.93 8.76 8.26
N ALA A 34 12.83 8.67 9.24
CA ALA A 34 14.08 7.94 9.10
C ALA A 34 13.85 6.44 8.82
N GLY A 35 12.89 5.82 9.50
CA GLY A 35 12.49 4.43 9.25
C GLY A 35 11.92 4.21 7.85
N LEU A 36 11.10 5.15 7.35
CA LEU A 36 10.60 5.11 5.98
C LEU A 36 11.72 5.29 4.95
N MET A 37 12.63 6.24 5.17
CA MET A 37 13.80 6.43 4.29
C MET A 37 14.69 5.18 4.28
N PHE A 38 14.97 4.60 5.46
CA PHE A 38 15.71 3.35 5.57
C PHE A 38 15.02 2.20 4.84
N LYS A 39 13.69 2.07 4.99
CA LYS A 39 12.91 1.06 4.27
C LYS A 39 12.98 1.26 2.75
N ILE A 40 12.90 2.50 2.26
CA ILE A 40 13.03 2.81 0.83
C ILE A 40 14.43 2.47 0.31
N LEU A 41 15.48 2.77 1.08
CA LEU A 41 16.87 2.43 0.71
C LEU A 41 17.12 0.93 0.69
N LEU A 42 16.56 0.18 1.65
CA LEU A 42 16.61 -1.27 1.62
C LEU A 42 15.83 -1.84 0.44
N LEU A 43 14.63 -1.31 0.20
CA LEU A 43 13.80 -1.76 -0.91
C LEU A 43 14.47 -1.45 -2.25
N SER A 44 15.12 -0.31 -2.45
CA SER A 44 15.82 -0.02 -3.70
C SER A 44 17.04 -0.93 -3.95
N ARG A 45 17.64 -1.48 -2.88
CA ARG A 45 18.78 -2.40 -2.97
C ARG A 45 18.40 -3.86 -3.13
N TYR A 46 17.30 -4.28 -2.51
CA TYR A 46 16.92 -5.70 -2.45
C TYR A 46 15.62 -6.01 -3.20
N SER A 47 14.84 -5.02 -3.61
CA SER A 47 13.62 -5.25 -4.36
C SER A 47 13.96 -5.61 -5.80
N THR A 48 13.84 -6.90 -6.08
CA THR A 48 13.79 -7.46 -7.43
C THR A 48 12.66 -6.84 -8.27
N ALA A 49 11.67 -6.17 -7.66
CA ALA A 49 10.60 -5.50 -8.40
C ALA A 49 11.06 -4.26 -9.18
N SER A 50 12.22 -3.69 -8.84
CA SER A 50 12.78 -2.52 -9.55
C SER A 50 13.98 -2.85 -10.42
N ASP A 51 14.46 -4.09 -10.42
CA ASP A 51 15.54 -4.49 -11.32
C ASP A 51 14.94 -4.84 -12.69
N PHE A 52 14.69 -3.80 -13.48
CA PHE A 52 14.21 -3.93 -14.86
C PHE A 52 15.34 -4.34 -15.83
N SER A 53 16.58 -4.51 -15.35
CA SER A 53 17.73 -4.83 -16.19
C SER A 53 17.58 -6.19 -16.89
N ASP A 54 16.96 -7.16 -16.22
CA ASP A 54 16.70 -8.51 -16.75
C ASP A 54 15.41 -8.62 -17.58
N LEU A 55 14.62 -7.56 -17.75
CA LEU A 55 13.38 -7.66 -18.54
C LEU A 55 13.62 -7.88 -20.03
N SER A 56 14.75 -7.40 -20.56
CA SER A 56 15.12 -7.65 -21.96
C SER A 56 15.34 -9.14 -22.20
N SER A 57 16.11 -9.79 -21.32
CA SER A 57 16.36 -11.24 -21.41
C SER A 57 15.11 -12.06 -21.12
N LEU A 58 14.23 -11.58 -20.24
CA LEU A 58 12.97 -12.26 -19.93
C LEU A 58 11.98 -12.24 -21.09
N LYS A 59 11.90 -11.12 -21.85
CA LYS A 59 11.00 -11.01 -23.01
C LYS A 59 11.39 -11.95 -24.15
N ASP A 60 12.69 -12.22 -24.30
CA ASP A 60 13.21 -13.16 -25.30
C ASP A 60 13.15 -14.62 -24.84
N ASN A 61 12.82 -14.89 -23.56
CA ASN A 61 12.70 -16.25 -23.06
C ASN A 61 11.38 -16.90 -23.53
N PRO A 62 11.42 -18.00 -24.30
CA PRO A 62 10.21 -18.68 -24.77
C PRO A 62 9.33 -19.24 -23.64
N GLN A 63 9.89 -19.51 -22.46
CA GLN A 63 9.09 -19.93 -21.30
C GLN A 63 8.22 -18.78 -20.77
N TYR A 64 8.74 -17.54 -20.82
CA TYR A 64 8.00 -16.38 -20.36
C TYR A 64 6.80 -16.08 -21.25
N SER A 65 6.96 -16.14 -22.58
CA SER A 65 5.84 -15.93 -23.51
C SER A 65 4.75 -16.99 -23.35
N ASN A 66 5.12 -18.25 -23.12
CA ASN A 66 4.17 -19.33 -22.83
C ASN A 66 3.39 -19.10 -21.52
N LEU A 67 4.09 -18.69 -20.45
CA LEU A 67 3.43 -18.36 -19.17
C LEU A 67 2.49 -17.16 -19.31
N VAL A 68 2.88 -16.14 -20.09
CA VAL A 68 2.01 -14.99 -20.36
C VAL A 68 0.77 -15.41 -21.15
N ALA A 69 0.91 -16.28 -22.15
CA ALA A 69 -0.22 -16.82 -22.89
C ALA A 69 -1.19 -17.62 -22.00
N GLU A 70 -0.66 -18.49 -21.13
CA GLU A 70 -1.46 -19.24 -20.15
C GLU A 70 -2.20 -18.29 -19.18
N ARG A 71 -1.51 -17.24 -18.71
CA ARG A 71 -2.13 -16.22 -17.85
C ARG A 71 -3.24 -15.44 -18.55
N MET A 72 -3.08 -15.14 -19.83
CA MET A 72 -4.12 -14.50 -20.64
C MET A 72 -5.32 -15.41 -20.84
N GLU A 73 -5.12 -16.70 -21.16
CA GLU A 73 -6.20 -17.67 -21.28
C GLU A 73 -6.96 -17.86 -19.97
N LEU A 74 -6.25 -17.93 -18.84
CA LEU A 74 -6.86 -17.96 -17.50
C LEU A 74 -7.62 -16.67 -17.19
N ALA A 75 -7.09 -15.50 -17.55
CA ALA A 75 -7.78 -14.23 -17.36
C ALA A 75 -9.06 -14.13 -18.19
N GLU A 76 -9.04 -14.59 -19.44
CA GLU A 76 -10.21 -14.65 -20.32
C GLU A 76 -11.27 -15.62 -19.79
N SER A 77 -10.85 -16.82 -19.36
CA SER A 77 -11.76 -17.80 -18.77
C SER A 77 -12.41 -17.29 -17.48
N LEU A 78 -11.63 -16.65 -16.59
CA LEU A 78 -12.15 -16.03 -15.38
C LEU A 78 -13.06 -14.83 -15.67
N ALA A 79 -12.71 -13.98 -16.63
CA ALA A 79 -13.56 -12.87 -17.06
C ALA A 79 -14.89 -13.37 -17.63
N SER A 80 -14.88 -14.46 -18.40
CA SER A 80 -16.09 -15.10 -18.91
C SER A 80 -16.95 -15.68 -17.78
N LEU A 81 -16.33 -16.33 -16.79
CA LEU A 81 -17.00 -16.89 -15.61
C LEU A 81 -17.59 -15.80 -14.73
N GLU A 82 -16.86 -14.72 -14.48
CA GLU A 82 -17.36 -13.55 -13.75
C GLU A 82 -18.47 -12.86 -14.52
N GLY A 83 -18.35 -12.73 -15.85
CA GLY A 83 -19.40 -12.23 -16.73
C GLY A 83 -20.68 -13.07 -16.61
N MET A 84 -20.56 -14.40 -16.66
CA MET A 84 -21.67 -15.33 -16.44
C MET A 84 -22.22 -15.25 -15.02
N ARG A 85 -21.37 -15.09 -14.00
CA ARG A 85 -21.79 -14.96 -12.60
C ARG A 85 -22.55 -13.66 -12.37
N ARG A 86 -22.13 -12.56 -12.99
CA ARG A 86 -22.86 -11.28 -12.99
C ARG A 86 -24.18 -11.39 -13.74
N ALA A 87 -24.19 -12.04 -14.91
CA ALA A 87 -25.42 -12.25 -15.69
C ALA A 87 -26.46 -13.12 -14.94
N THR A 88 -26.02 -14.21 -14.29
CA THR A 88 -26.90 -15.06 -13.47
C THR A 88 -27.37 -14.37 -12.20
N LYS A 89 -26.52 -13.56 -11.55
CA LYS A 89 -26.93 -12.72 -10.41
C LYS A 89 -28.00 -11.70 -10.82
N ASN A 90 -27.82 -11.04 -11.97
CA ASN A 90 -28.80 -10.08 -12.49
C ASN A 90 -30.13 -10.76 -12.89
N ARG A 91 -30.09 -11.98 -13.43
CA ARG A 91 -31.30 -12.78 -13.69
C ARG A 91 -31.99 -13.27 -12.42
N ARG A 92 -31.27 -13.40 -11.30
CA ARG A 92 -31.81 -13.80 -10.00
C ARG A 92 -32.38 -12.65 -9.19
N ALA A 93 -32.27 -11.39 -9.62
CA ALA A 93 -33.15 -10.37 -9.07
C ALA A 93 -34.57 -10.75 -9.51
N PRO A 94 -35.46 -11.21 -8.60
CA PRO A 94 -36.83 -11.45 -8.99
C PRO A 94 -37.41 -10.11 -9.49
N PRO A 95 -38.30 -10.13 -10.51
CA PRO A 95 -39.04 -8.93 -10.84
C PRO A 95 -39.75 -8.45 -9.58
N ALA A 96 -39.36 -7.27 -9.09
CA ALA A 96 -40.20 -6.49 -8.20
C ALA A 96 -41.32 -5.84 -9.01
#